data_AF-A0A6J7G6F3-F1
#
_entry.id   AF-A0A6J7G6F3-F1
#
_cell.length_a   1.000
_cell.length_b   1.000
_cell.length_c   1.000
_cell.angle_alpha   90.00
_cell.angle_beta   90.00
_cell.angle_gamma   90.00
#
_symmetry.space_group_name_H-M   'P 1'
#
loop_
_entity.id
_entity.type
_entity.pdbx_description
1 polymer ?
#
loop_
_entity_poly.entity_id
_entity_poly.type
_entity_poly.pdbx_seq_one_letter_code
_entity_poly.pdbx_strand_id
1 'polypeptide(L)'
;MFEASELKLNLVTAISSSDQEEIIASLLYSQGCNIIYRAITPELLSEFINKTEIATSILYSKDFGSESEINNLINSFKQHRFILIKKKFDPADLLHELAKITRPPLFHVLPKNENLVTVIGSPSSPGISTLSNHIALHLQATLIVSTHHNLRPSSGNKFIQISATQLGGKIEELSSTKLLIDGGNTVSLTSTLADRRVNAQWLSQSLSCSKSIVYVTKSDENGILYLKDFMKDYSNLVNPPNLICILNQQKFDRYGQVVQKQFLELTKSCLTVQMPYDIRAIRAATLPPKKYDLWRSTAFSKQIAKIGEYLK
;
A
#
# COMPACT_ATOMS: atom_id res chain seq x y z
N MET A 1 22.21 7.20 -22.21
CA MET A 1 23.25 6.50 -21.44
C MET A 1 22.54 5.95 -20.20
N PHE A 2 22.10 4.70 -20.28
CA PHE A 2 21.25 4.04 -19.29
C PHE A 2 22.14 3.27 -18.32
N GLU A 3 22.58 3.90 -17.25
CA GLU A 3 23.30 3.25 -16.15
C GLU A 3 22.77 3.80 -14.83
N ALA A 4 21.60 3.29 -14.43
CA ALA A 4 21.11 3.22 -13.06
C ALA A 4 19.80 2.42 -13.04
N SER A 5 19.76 1.23 -13.65
CA SER A 5 18.70 0.27 -13.34
C SER A 5 19.03 -0.33 -11.97
N GLU A 6 18.54 0.35 -10.94
CA GLU A 6 18.68 0.05 -9.53
C GLU A 6 18.56 -1.46 -9.23
N LEU A 7 19.61 -2.00 -8.60
CA LEU A 7 19.71 -3.38 -8.13
C LEU A 7 18.63 -3.66 -7.07
N LYS A 8 17.43 -4.05 -7.51
CA LYS A 8 16.43 -4.74 -6.69
C LYS A 8 17.02 -6.11 -6.35
N LEU A 9 17.18 -6.42 -5.06
CA LEU A 9 17.58 -7.76 -4.62
C LEU A 9 16.54 -8.76 -5.10
N ASN A 10 16.90 -9.56 -6.10
CA ASN A 10 16.08 -10.64 -6.63
C ASN A 10 16.21 -11.83 -5.69
N LEU A 11 15.30 -11.93 -4.71
CA LEU A 11 15.28 -12.99 -3.72
C LEU A 11 14.36 -14.14 -4.14
N VAL A 12 14.83 -15.37 -3.93
CA VAL A 12 14.04 -16.59 -4.07
C VAL A 12 13.90 -17.21 -2.68
N THR A 13 12.70 -17.63 -2.28
CA THR A 13 12.51 -18.40 -1.05
C THR A 13 12.18 -19.85 -1.36
N ALA A 14 12.84 -20.77 -0.69
CA ALA A 14 12.72 -22.21 -0.83
C ALA A 14 12.54 -22.81 0.58
N ILE A 15 11.37 -22.57 1.17
CA ILE A 15 11.10 -22.84 2.59
C ILE A 15 9.86 -23.72 2.69
N SER A 16 10.01 -24.90 3.29
CA SER A 16 8.91 -25.89 3.41
C SER A 16 7.82 -25.47 4.40
N SER A 17 8.20 -24.80 5.48
CA SER A 17 7.24 -24.39 6.52
C SER A 17 6.55 -23.09 6.12
N SER A 18 5.23 -23.15 5.94
CA SER A 18 4.40 -21.97 5.63
C SER A 18 4.55 -20.86 6.68
N ASP A 19 4.50 -21.21 7.97
CA ASP A 19 4.61 -20.22 9.06
C ASP A 19 5.98 -19.54 9.06
N GLN A 20 7.04 -20.31 8.81
CA GLN A 20 8.40 -19.78 8.76
C GLN A 20 8.60 -18.90 7.52
N GLU A 21 8.06 -19.32 6.37
CA GLU A 21 8.08 -18.55 5.13
C GLU A 21 7.33 -17.24 5.28
N GLU A 22 6.19 -17.23 5.97
CA GLU A 22 5.40 -16.04 6.24
C GLU A 22 6.19 -15.01 7.07
N ILE A 23 6.83 -15.45 8.16
CA ILE A 23 7.65 -14.57 9.01
C ILE A 23 8.80 -13.97 8.21
N ILE A 24 9.49 -14.78 7.41
CA ILE A 24 10.65 -14.34 6.61
C ILE A 24 10.22 -13.41 5.49
N ALA A 25 9.12 -13.73 4.80
CA ALA A 25 8.58 -12.89 3.75
C ALA A 25 8.15 -11.53 4.31
N SER A 26 7.45 -11.52 5.44
CA SER A 26 7.06 -10.30 6.15
C SER A 26 8.27 -9.46 6.51
N LEU A 27 9.31 -10.08 7.08
CA LEU A 27 10.57 -9.39 7.38
C LEU A 27 11.21 -8.80 6.11
N LEU A 28 11.35 -9.57 5.04
CA LEU A 28 11.97 -9.12 3.79
C LEU A 28 11.19 -7.98 3.15
N TYR A 29 9.86 -8.07 3.11
CA TYR A 29 9.01 -7.00 2.60
C TYR A 29 9.04 -5.76 3.48
N SER A 30 9.10 -5.91 4.81
CA SER A 30 9.29 -4.78 5.72
C SER A 30 10.59 -4.02 5.46
N GLN A 31 11.59 -4.69 4.89
CA GLN A 31 12.87 -4.11 4.48
C GLN A 31 12.91 -3.73 2.99
N GLY A 32 11.78 -3.72 2.28
CA GLY A 32 11.71 -3.32 0.87
C GLY A 32 12.35 -4.32 -0.10
N CYS A 33 12.63 -5.55 0.33
CA CYS A 33 13.16 -6.58 -0.54
C CYS A 33 12.07 -7.19 -1.43
N ASN A 34 12.43 -7.54 -2.67
CA ASN A 34 11.50 -8.17 -3.61
C ASN A 34 11.76 -9.68 -3.70
N ILE A 35 10.78 -10.49 -3.33
CA ILE A 35 10.82 -11.94 -3.54
C ILE A 35 10.26 -12.23 -4.93
N ILE A 36 11.13 -12.60 -5.86
CA ILE A 36 10.81 -12.86 -7.27
C ILE A 36 10.22 -14.25 -7.50
N TYR A 37 10.53 -15.22 -6.64
CA TYR A 37 10.04 -16.57 -6.76
C TYR A 37 10.01 -17.30 -5.42
N ARG A 38 9.02 -18.17 -5.26
CA ARG A 38 8.82 -18.98 -4.06
C ARG A 38 8.71 -20.43 -4.50
N ALA A 39 9.78 -21.18 -4.27
CA ALA A 39 9.82 -22.58 -4.60
C ALA A 39 9.10 -23.39 -3.52
N ILE A 40 8.23 -24.28 -3.96
CA ILE A 40 7.49 -25.22 -3.09
C ILE A 40 8.21 -26.57 -3.05
N THR A 41 8.92 -26.92 -4.14
CA THR A 41 9.72 -28.15 -4.23
C THR A 41 11.08 -27.88 -4.88
N PRO A 42 12.09 -28.74 -4.64
CA PRO A 42 13.41 -28.64 -5.25
C PRO A 42 13.39 -28.64 -6.79
N GLU A 43 12.47 -29.38 -7.41
CA GLU A 43 12.34 -29.46 -8.88
C GLU A 43 11.89 -28.12 -9.45
N LEU A 44 10.90 -27.49 -8.82
CA LEU A 44 10.39 -26.18 -9.21
C LEU A 44 11.45 -25.08 -9.02
N LEU A 45 12.26 -25.18 -7.97
CA LEU A 45 13.41 -24.30 -7.78
C LEU A 45 14.42 -24.45 -8.93
N SER A 46 14.75 -25.69 -9.30
CA SER A 46 15.67 -25.98 -10.40
C SER A 46 15.15 -25.46 -11.75
N GLU A 47 13.87 -25.68 -12.04
CA GLU A 47 13.23 -25.20 -13.27
C GLU A 47 13.27 -23.67 -13.36
N PHE A 48 12.98 -22.98 -12.26
CA PHE A 48 13.02 -21.53 -12.19
C PHE A 48 14.45 -20.99 -12.39
N ILE A 49 15.43 -21.56 -11.68
CA ILE A 49 16.83 -21.12 -11.77
C ILE A 49 17.36 -21.32 -13.19
N ASN A 50 17.06 -22.46 -13.84
CA ASN A 50 17.47 -22.73 -15.23
C ASN A 50 16.93 -21.70 -16.23
N LYS A 51 15.76 -21.11 -15.95
CA LYS A 51 15.14 -20.08 -16.79
C LYS A 51 15.60 -18.66 -16.45
N THR A 52 16.36 -18.49 -15.36
CA THR A 52 16.73 -17.18 -14.84
C THR A 52 18.17 -16.83 -15.26
N GLU A 53 18.33 -15.81 -16.09
CA GLU A 53 19.66 -15.34 -16.54
C GLU A 53 20.38 -14.46 -15.51
N ILE A 54 19.67 -14.02 -14.47
CA ILE A 54 20.16 -13.06 -13.47
C ILE A 54 20.65 -13.82 -12.23
N ALA A 55 21.78 -13.39 -11.64
CA ALA A 55 22.24 -13.92 -10.35
C ALA A 55 21.23 -13.57 -9.24
N THR A 56 20.71 -14.59 -8.55
CA THR A 56 19.70 -14.46 -7.50
C THR A 56 20.21 -15.00 -6.17
N SER A 57 19.62 -14.49 -5.08
CA SER A 57 19.90 -14.99 -3.73
C SER A 57 18.74 -15.86 -3.27
N ILE A 58 19.04 -17.11 -2.91
CA ILE A 58 18.09 -18.16 -2.60
C ILE A 58 18.13 -18.43 -1.10
N LEU A 59 17.07 -18.05 -0.39
CA LEU A 59 16.87 -18.35 1.02
C LEU A 59 16.18 -19.71 1.13
N TYR A 60 16.83 -20.69 1.75
CA TYR A 60 16.27 -22.05 1.83
C TYR A 60 16.23 -22.58 3.25
N SER A 61 15.24 -23.40 3.57
CA SER A 61 15.17 -24.11 4.85
C SER A 61 15.83 -25.49 4.74
N LYS A 62 16.38 -26.00 5.85
CA LYS A 62 17.05 -27.33 5.85
C LYS A 62 16.12 -28.47 5.45
N ASP A 63 14.83 -28.32 5.71
CA ASP A 63 13.77 -29.28 5.40
C ASP A 63 13.11 -29.03 4.04
N PHE A 64 13.70 -28.18 3.18
CA PHE A 64 13.20 -27.94 1.82
C PHE A 64 13.36 -29.14 0.87
N GLY A 65 14.38 -29.96 1.09
CA GLY A 65 14.66 -31.16 0.33
C GLY A 65 15.67 -32.03 1.06
N SER A 66 16.06 -33.15 0.45
CA SER A 66 17.15 -33.95 0.98
C SER A 66 18.48 -33.18 0.91
N GLU A 67 19.40 -33.51 1.82
CA GLU A 67 20.72 -32.89 1.85
C GLU A 67 21.48 -33.10 0.52
N SER A 68 21.31 -34.26 -0.11
CA SER A 68 21.83 -34.56 -1.45
C SER A 68 21.25 -33.66 -2.54
N GLU A 69 19.93 -33.42 -2.54
CA GLU A 69 19.27 -32.59 -3.57
C GLU A 69 19.70 -31.12 -3.46
N ILE A 70 19.73 -30.60 -2.23
CA ILE A 70 20.16 -29.21 -1.98
C ILE A 70 21.63 -29.03 -2.36
N ASN A 71 22.50 -29.98 -1.98
CA ASN A 71 23.91 -29.93 -2.37
C ASN A 71 24.10 -30.02 -3.90
N ASN A 72 23.30 -30.83 -4.58
CA ASN A 72 23.31 -30.90 -6.05
C ASN A 72 22.87 -29.58 -6.67
N LEU A 73 21.84 -28.92 -6.13
CA LEU A 73 21.40 -27.59 -6.59
C LEU A 73 22.51 -26.54 -6.39
N ILE A 74 23.11 -26.47 -5.20
CA ILE A 74 24.18 -25.53 -4.88
C ILE A 74 25.38 -25.74 -5.82
N ASN A 75 25.74 -26.99 -6.09
CA ASN A 75 26.87 -27.32 -6.96
C ASN A 75 26.59 -27.06 -8.44
N SER A 76 25.35 -27.25 -8.88
CA SER A 76 24.93 -27.04 -10.28
C SER A 76 24.75 -25.56 -10.60
N PHE A 77 24.40 -24.74 -9.60
CA PHE A 77 24.01 -23.34 -9.76
C PHE A 77 24.91 -22.39 -8.96
N LYS A 78 26.23 -22.50 -9.15
CA LYS A 78 27.25 -21.73 -8.40
C LYS A 78 27.15 -20.22 -8.57
N GLN A 79 26.54 -19.75 -9.65
CA GLN A 79 26.30 -18.34 -9.91
C GLN A 79 25.21 -17.75 -9.00
N HIS A 80 24.38 -18.58 -8.36
CA HIS A 80 23.37 -18.17 -7.40
C HIS A 80 23.90 -18.36 -5.98
N ARG A 81 23.50 -17.47 -5.07
CA ARG A 81 23.93 -17.54 -3.65
C ARG A 81 22.84 -18.22 -2.84
N PHE A 82 23.20 -19.32 -2.18
CA PHE A 82 22.31 -20.04 -1.28
C PHE A 82 22.55 -19.63 0.17
N ILE A 83 21.49 -19.31 0.89
CA ILE A 83 21.53 -18.87 2.29
C ILE A 83 20.59 -19.77 3.10
N LEU A 84 21.17 -20.48 4.06
CA LEU A 84 20.43 -21.38 4.92
C LEU A 84 19.69 -20.60 6.01
N ILE A 85 18.39 -20.83 6.11
CA ILE A 85 17.53 -20.35 7.17
C ILE A 85 17.38 -21.43 8.24
N LYS A 86 17.76 -21.07 9.48
CA LYS A 86 17.56 -21.92 10.66
C LYS A 86 16.10 -21.85 11.14
N LYS A 87 15.56 -22.94 11.69
CA LYS A 87 14.18 -22.99 12.26
C LYS A 87 13.93 -21.93 13.33
N LYS A 88 14.92 -21.66 14.16
CA LYS A 88 14.98 -20.47 15.03
C LYS A 88 16.07 -19.57 14.45
N PHE A 89 15.66 -18.55 13.70
CA PHE A 89 16.58 -17.56 13.14
C PHE A 89 16.40 -16.25 13.90
N ASP A 90 17.51 -15.52 14.06
CA ASP A 90 17.46 -14.12 14.49
C ASP A 90 17.23 -13.26 13.23
N PRO A 91 16.16 -12.44 13.18
CA PRO A 91 15.95 -11.47 12.12
C PRO A 91 17.18 -10.59 11.86
N ALA A 92 17.91 -10.18 12.90
CA ALA A 92 19.08 -9.32 12.75
C ALA A 92 20.22 -10.04 12.00
N ASP A 93 20.45 -11.32 12.28
CA ASP A 93 21.46 -12.13 11.60
C ASP A 93 21.13 -12.33 10.11
N LEU A 94 19.86 -12.59 9.79
CA LEU A 94 19.41 -12.73 8.41
C LEU A 94 19.58 -11.42 7.64
N LEU A 95 19.19 -10.30 8.24
CA LEU A 95 19.39 -9.00 7.63
C LEU A 95 20.87 -8.65 7.49
N HIS A 96 21.72 -9.04 8.45
CA HIS A 96 23.17 -8.86 8.32
C HIS A 96 23.75 -9.70 7.18
N GLU A 97 23.32 -10.96 7.01
CA GLU A 97 23.72 -11.79 5.87
C GLU A 97 23.25 -11.22 4.53
N LEU A 98 22.04 -10.66 4.49
CA LEU A 98 21.51 -9.97 3.31
C LEU A 98 22.24 -8.63 3.06
N ALA A 99 22.71 -7.95 4.11
CA ALA A 99 23.46 -6.69 4.00
C ALA A 99 24.82 -6.93 3.36
N LYS A 100 25.44 -8.09 3.63
CA LYS A 100 26.68 -8.51 2.94
C LYS A 100 26.50 -8.68 1.43
N ILE A 101 25.26 -8.86 0.95
CA ILE A 101 24.94 -8.98 -0.48
C ILE A 101 24.94 -7.60 -1.16
N THR A 102 24.74 -6.52 -0.40
CA THR A 102 24.49 -5.19 -0.93
C THR A 102 25.57 -4.20 -0.48
N ARG A 103 26.47 -3.82 -1.41
CA ARG A 103 27.32 -2.61 -1.31
C ARG A 103 26.58 -1.45 -2.02
N PRO A 104 25.34 -1.11 -1.68
CA PRO A 104 25.03 -0.21 -0.56
C PRO A 104 23.73 -0.66 0.17
N PRO A 105 23.20 0.02 1.20
CA PRO A 105 22.44 -0.65 2.25
C PRO A 105 21.11 -1.25 1.77
N LEU A 106 20.70 -2.35 2.41
CA LEU A 106 19.38 -3.02 2.35
C LEU A 106 18.14 -2.11 2.55
N PHE A 107 18.32 -0.81 2.69
CA PHE A 107 17.23 0.14 2.86
C PHE A 107 16.74 0.61 1.49
N HIS A 108 15.94 -0.20 0.81
CA HIS A 108 15.03 0.35 -0.19
C HIS A 108 13.81 0.90 0.56
N VAL A 109 14.00 2.06 1.20
CA VAL A 109 12.87 2.94 1.48
C VAL A 109 12.39 3.39 0.11
N LEU A 110 11.22 2.91 -0.34
CA LEU A 110 10.58 3.51 -1.52
C LEU A 110 10.53 5.01 -1.26
N PRO A 111 11.22 5.85 -2.06
CA PRO A 111 11.34 7.25 -1.75
C PRO A 111 9.93 7.83 -1.70
N LYS A 112 9.58 8.42 -0.55
CA LYS A 112 8.28 9.08 -0.41
C LYS A 112 8.20 10.14 -1.50
N ASN A 113 7.18 10.04 -2.33
CA ASN A 113 6.90 11.05 -3.33
C ASN A 113 6.13 12.17 -2.63
N GLU A 114 6.78 13.34 -2.53
CA GLU A 114 6.24 14.51 -1.84
C GLU A 114 4.91 15.01 -2.43
N ASN A 115 4.61 14.64 -3.67
CA ASN A 115 3.40 15.01 -4.40
C ASN A 115 2.32 13.92 -4.39
N LEU A 116 2.54 12.80 -3.69
CA LEU A 116 1.64 11.65 -3.69
C LEU A 116 0.78 11.57 -2.43
N VAL A 117 -0.54 11.48 -2.65
CA VAL A 117 -1.55 11.21 -1.62
C VAL A 117 -2.28 9.91 -1.94
N THR A 118 -2.43 9.02 -0.96
CA THR A 118 -3.28 7.83 -1.12
C THR A 118 -4.52 7.93 -0.25
N VAL A 119 -5.69 7.71 -0.85
CA VAL A 119 -6.97 7.64 -0.15
C VAL A 119 -7.32 6.18 0.07
N ILE A 120 -7.49 5.80 1.33
CA ILE A 120 -7.85 4.46 1.78
C ILE A 120 -9.05 4.54 2.71
N GLY A 121 -9.58 3.41 3.17
CA GLY A 121 -10.63 3.46 4.17
C GLY A 121 -11.02 2.13 4.76
N SER A 122 -11.94 2.19 5.72
CA SER A 122 -12.51 1.00 6.34
C SER A 122 -13.25 0.12 5.31
N PRO A 123 -13.50 -1.15 5.64
CA PRO A 123 -14.50 -1.95 4.94
C PRO A 123 -15.90 -1.29 4.97
N SER A 124 -16.85 -1.90 4.25
CA SER A 124 -18.27 -1.50 4.24
C SER A 124 -18.59 -0.16 3.56
N SER A 125 -17.88 0.15 2.47
CA SER A 125 -18.15 1.27 1.56
C SER A 125 -18.19 2.66 2.23
N PRO A 126 -17.08 3.09 2.87
CA PRO A 126 -17.04 4.40 3.54
C PRO A 126 -16.97 5.58 2.56
N GLY A 127 -16.88 5.34 1.25
CA GLY A 127 -16.90 6.39 0.21
C GLY A 127 -15.52 6.81 -0.31
N ILE A 128 -14.53 5.91 -0.29
CA ILE A 128 -13.15 6.11 -0.75
C ILE A 128 -13.11 6.70 -2.16
N SER A 129 -13.76 6.04 -3.12
CA SER A 129 -13.74 6.45 -4.53
C SER A 129 -14.43 7.79 -4.78
N THR A 130 -15.51 8.08 -4.04
CA THR A 130 -16.20 9.38 -4.12
C THR A 130 -15.29 10.50 -3.63
N LEU A 131 -14.67 10.31 -2.47
CA LEU A 131 -13.76 11.31 -1.91
C LEU A 131 -12.50 11.48 -2.77
N SER A 132 -11.95 10.38 -3.30
CA SER A 132 -10.80 10.41 -4.21
C SER A 132 -11.09 11.29 -5.43
N ASN A 133 -12.26 11.13 -6.05
CA ASN A 133 -12.69 11.97 -7.17
C ASN A 133 -12.77 13.46 -6.80
N HIS A 134 -13.42 13.80 -5.69
CA HIS A 134 -13.62 15.20 -5.28
C HIS A 134 -12.32 15.87 -4.81
N ILE A 135 -11.46 15.14 -4.09
CA ILE A 135 -10.15 15.63 -3.64
C ILE A 135 -9.23 15.83 -4.86
N ALA A 136 -9.17 14.87 -5.78
CA ALA A 136 -8.35 15.00 -6.99
C ALA A 136 -8.77 16.21 -7.83
N LEU A 137 -10.08 16.41 -8.00
CA LEU A 137 -10.62 17.56 -8.74
C LEU A 137 -10.21 18.89 -8.09
N HIS A 138 -10.33 18.97 -6.76
CA HIS A 138 -9.98 20.18 -6.02
C HIS A 138 -8.49 20.49 -6.04
N LEU A 139 -7.64 19.46 -5.89
CA LEU A 139 -6.18 19.59 -5.95
C LEU A 139 -5.63 19.73 -7.38
N GLN A 140 -6.48 19.56 -8.39
CA GLN A 140 -6.07 19.40 -9.80
C GLN A 140 -5.03 18.28 -9.97
N ALA A 141 -5.13 17.24 -9.16
CA ALA A 141 -4.23 16.11 -9.15
C ALA A 141 -4.59 15.10 -10.24
N THR A 142 -3.58 14.36 -10.72
CA THR A 142 -3.81 13.19 -11.57
C THR A 142 -4.26 12.02 -10.70
N LEU A 143 -5.48 11.52 -10.93
CA LEU A 143 -6.06 10.39 -10.23
C LEU A 143 -5.55 9.07 -10.86
N ILE A 144 -4.76 8.31 -10.11
CA ILE A 144 -4.32 6.98 -10.53
C ILE A 144 -5.32 5.95 -9.98
N VAL A 145 -5.84 5.14 -10.88
CA VAL A 145 -6.88 4.15 -10.61
C VAL A 145 -6.38 2.77 -10.99
N SER A 146 -6.68 1.79 -10.17
CA SER A 146 -6.36 0.40 -10.48
C SER A 146 -7.33 -0.16 -11.53
N THR A 147 -6.85 -1.03 -12.41
CA THR A 147 -7.68 -1.77 -13.37
C THR A 147 -8.67 -2.73 -12.71
N HIS A 148 -8.43 -3.11 -11.46
CA HIS A 148 -9.26 -4.05 -10.69
C HIS A 148 -10.21 -3.35 -9.70
N HIS A 149 -10.20 -2.02 -9.65
CA HIS A 149 -11.14 -1.23 -8.85
C HIS A 149 -12.27 -0.66 -9.72
N ASN A 150 -13.48 -0.60 -9.15
CA ASN A 150 -14.68 -0.10 -9.83
C ASN A 150 -14.85 1.44 -9.72
N LEU A 151 -13.76 2.20 -9.57
CA LEU A 151 -13.84 3.66 -9.55
C LEU A 151 -14.17 4.18 -10.96
N ARG A 152 -15.21 5.02 -11.05
CA ARG A 152 -15.51 5.80 -12.25
C ARG A 152 -14.97 7.22 -12.07
N PRO A 153 -13.95 7.64 -12.83
CA PRO A 153 -13.42 8.99 -12.73
C PRO A 153 -14.48 10.02 -13.12
N SER A 154 -14.58 11.12 -12.37
CA SER A 154 -15.46 12.23 -12.73
C SER A 154 -14.92 12.96 -13.97
N SER A 155 -15.80 13.47 -14.83
CA SER A 155 -15.49 14.07 -16.14
C SER A 155 -14.46 15.22 -16.15
N GLY A 156 -14.16 15.81 -14.99
CA GLY A 156 -13.17 16.88 -14.84
C GLY A 156 -11.79 16.42 -14.34
N ASN A 157 -11.63 15.14 -13.96
CA ASN A 157 -10.39 14.62 -13.44
C ASN A 157 -9.46 14.15 -14.56
N LYS A 158 -8.17 14.53 -14.46
CA LYS A 158 -7.12 13.79 -15.17
C LYS A 158 -6.99 12.44 -14.49
N PHE A 159 -7.12 11.34 -15.22
CA PHE A 159 -6.98 10.01 -14.62
C PHE A 159 -6.12 9.09 -15.48
N ILE A 160 -5.49 8.13 -14.82
CA ILE A 160 -4.70 7.07 -15.45
C ILE A 160 -5.13 5.75 -14.81
N GLN A 161 -5.53 4.80 -15.64
CA GLN A 161 -5.92 3.46 -15.19
C GLN A 161 -4.80 2.45 -15.51
N ILE A 162 -4.29 1.77 -14.49
CA ILE A 162 -3.13 0.87 -14.60
C ILE A 162 -3.28 -0.38 -13.73
N SER A 163 -2.50 -1.42 -14.03
CA SER A 163 -2.38 -2.58 -13.15
C SER A 163 -1.49 -2.29 -11.92
N ALA A 164 -1.59 -3.11 -10.89
CA ALA A 164 -0.72 -3.00 -9.71
C ALA A 164 0.78 -3.12 -10.05
N THR A 165 1.12 -3.93 -11.05
CA THR A 165 2.52 -4.12 -11.49
C THR A 165 3.14 -2.88 -12.13
N GLN A 166 2.32 -1.96 -12.64
CA GLN A 166 2.78 -0.74 -13.33
C GLN A 166 2.88 0.48 -12.40
N LEU A 167 2.37 0.37 -11.16
CA LEU A 167 2.20 1.52 -10.27
C LEU A 167 3.52 2.20 -9.91
N GLY A 168 4.54 1.44 -9.50
CA GLY A 168 5.85 2.01 -9.14
C GLY A 168 6.46 2.85 -10.27
N GLY A 169 6.55 2.30 -11.48
CA GLY A 169 7.10 3.03 -12.63
C GLY A 169 6.28 4.27 -13.02
N LYS A 170 4.96 4.24 -12.84
CA LYS A 170 4.12 5.43 -13.09
C LYS A 170 4.24 6.51 -12.03
N ILE A 171 4.46 6.15 -10.77
CA ILE A 171 4.74 7.13 -9.70
C ILE A 171 6.06 7.86 -10.00
N GLU A 172 7.08 7.13 -10.45
CA GLU A 172 8.38 7.71 -10.81
C GLU A 172 8.28 8.63 -12.04
N GLU A 173 7.62 8.16 -13.12
CA GLU A 173 7.38 8.94 -14.34
C GLU A 173 6.66 10.27 -14.07
N LEU A 174 5.73 10.27 -13.11
CA LEU A 174 4.86 11.40 -12.80
C LEU A 174 5.26 12.14 -11.51
N SER A 175 6.50 11.95 -11.05
CA SER A 175 6.99 12.46 -9.77
C SER A 175 6.86 13.97 -9.55
N SER A 176 6.88 14.76 -10.63
CA SER A 176 6.71 16.22 -10.61
C SER A 176 5.26 16.69 -10.55
N THR A 177 4.28 15.79 -10.71
CA THR A 177 2.86 16.11 -10.72
C THR A 177 2.21 15.76 -9.39
N LYS A 178 1.14 16.48 -9.00
CA LYS A 178 0.31 16.07 -7.87
C LYS A 178 -0.46 14.80 -8.23
N LEU A 179 -0.26 13.75 -7.46
CA LEU A 179 -0.83 12.44 -7.66
C LEU A 179 -1.78 12.08 -6.53
N LEU A 180 -2.92 11.49 -6.90
CA LEU A 180 -3.85 10.91 -5.93
C LEU A 180 -4.17 9.47 -6.33
N ILE A 181 -4.01 8.53 -5.40
CA ILE A 181 -4.34 7.11 -5.61
C ILE A 181 -5.60 6.76 -4.82
N ASP A 182 -6.57 6.10 -5.46
CA ASP A 182 -7.60 5.33 -4.74
C ASP A 182 -6.98 3.99 -4.33
N GLY A 183 -6.56 3.88 -3.07
CA GLY A 183 -5.86 2.72 -2.52
C GLY A 183 -6.79 1.56 -2.17
N GLY A 184 -8.11 1.79 -2.10
CA GLY A 184 -9.06 0.78 -1.63
C GLY A 184 -9.10 0.64 -0.11
N ASN A 185 -9.70 -0.46 0.36
CA ASN A 185 -10.00 -0.65 1.78
C ASN A 185 -8.87 -1.36 2.55
N THR A 186 -8.73 -1.01 3.83
CA THR A 186 -7.83 -1.69 4.77
C THR A 186 -8.25 -1.47 6.21
N VAL A 187 -7.95 -2.47 7.04
CA VAL A 187 -8.11 -2.42 8.51
C VAL A 187 -6.73 -2.40 9.19
N SER A 188 -5.74 -3.10 8.63
CA SER A 188 -4.36 -3.09 9.10
C SER A 188 -3.42 -2.86 7.91
N LEU A 189 -2.62 -1.81 8.04
CA LEU A 189 -1.52 -1.48 7.13
C LEU A 189 -0.47 -2.60 7.16
N THR A 190 -0.07 -3.06 8.35
CA THR A 190 0.96 -4.10 8.50
C THR A 190 0.55 -5.43 7.86
N SER A 191 -0.68 -5.90 8.07
CA SER A 191 -1.15 -7.14 7.42
C SER A 191 -1.30 -6.98 5.92
N THR A 192 -1.70 -5.78 5.46
CA THR A 192 -1.85 -5.51 4.01
C THR A 192 -0.49 -5.45 3.31
N LEU A 193 0.55 -4.91 3.98
CA LEU A 193 1.92 -4.92 3.45
C LEU A 193 2.46 -6.36 3.27
N ALA A 194 1.94 -7.32 4.03
CA ALA A 194 2.32 -8.73 3.95
C ALA A 194 1.49 -9.56 2.94
N ASP A 195 0.32 -9.07 2.51
CA ASP A 195 -0.59 -9.79 1.61
C ASP A 195 -0.15 -9.67 0.14
N ARG A 196 -0.20 -10.80 -0.59
CA ARG A 196 0.34 -10.99 -1.94
C ARG A 196 -0.71 -10.87 -3.05
N ARG A 197 -1.98 -10.64 -2.70
CA ARG A 197 -3.07 -10.49 -3.69
C ARG A 197 -2.94 -9.16 -4.42
N VAL A 198 -3.47 -9.08 -5.65
CA VAL A 198 -3.37 -7.89 -6.52
C VAL A 198 -3.79 -6.58 -5.80
N ASN A 199 -4.86 -6.63 -5.00
CA ASN A 199 -5.33 -5.49 -4.22
C ASN A 199 -4.35 -5.10 -3.10
N ALA A 200 -3.72 -6.08 -2.46
CA ALA A 200 -2.74 -5.84 -1.41
C ALA A 200 -1.42 -5.29 -1.97
N GLN A 201 -0.99 -5.76 -3.15
CA GLN A 201 0.16 -5.19 -3.85
C GLN A 201 -0.08 -3.72 -4.24
N TRP A 202 -1.26 -3.41 -4.80
CA TRP A 202 -1.67 -2.04 -5.10
C TRP A 202 -1.60 -1.13 -3.87
N LEU A 203 -2.24 -1.60 -2.80
CA LEU A 203 -2.33 -0.85 -1.55
C LEU A 203 -0.95 -0.69 -0.89
N SER A 204 -0.15 -1.75 -0.83
CA SER A 204 1.22 -1.73 -0.29
C SER A 204 2.10 -0.69 -1.01
N GLN A 205 2.17 -0.74 -2.34
CA GLN A 205 2.97 0.21 -3.12
C GLN A 205 2.46 1.65 -3.00
N SER A 206 1.14 1.86 -2.99
CA SER A 206 0.57 3.20 -2.82
C SER A 206 0.92 3.79 -1.45
N LEU A 207 0.85 3.01 -0.38
CA LEU A 207 1.14 3.44 0.99
C LEU A 207 2.62 3.75 1.19
N SER A 208 3.52 2.87 0.74
CA SER A 208 4.97 3.03 0.94
C SER A 208 5.53 4.27 0.26
N CYS A 209 4.98 4.65 -0.91
CA CYS A 209 5.43 5.82 -1.66
C CYS A 209 4.73 7.12 -1.25
N SER A 210 3.68 7.09 -0.43
CA SER A 210 2.87 8.27 -0.14
C SER A 210 3.50 9.18 0.90
N LYS A 211 3.45 10.50 0.66
CA LYS A 211 3.70 11.50 1.70
C LYS A 211 2.55 11.55 2.70
N SER A 212 1.32 11.49 2.20
CA SER A 212 0.11 11.61 3.01
C SER A 212 -0.91 10.52 2.70
N ILE A 213 -1.59 10.06 3.73
CA ILE A 213 -2.67 9.10 3.68
C ILE A 213 -3.96 9.79 4.15
N VAL A 214 -5.03 9.59 3.40
CA VAL A 214 -6.39 9.95 3.81
C VAL A 214 -7.13 8.67 4.16
N TYR A 215 -7.39 8.43 5.44
CA TYR A 215 -8.16 7.28 5.92
C TYR A 215 -9.63 7.65 6.10
N VAL A 216 -10.51 6.99 5.35
CA VAL A 216 -11.95 7.23 5.36
C VAL A 216 -12.65 6.13 6.15
N THR A 217 -13.36 6.50 7.21
CA THR A 217 -14.25 5.58 7.93
C THR A 217 -15.71 6.02 7.80
N LYS A 218 -16.62 5.06 7.89
CA LYS A 218 -18.07 5.34 7.87
C LYS A 218 -18.55 5.73 9.27
N SER A 219 -19.53 6.64 9.33
CA SER A 219 -20.17 7.07 10.58
C SER A 219 -21.14 6.02 11.16
N ASP A 220 -20.64 4.84 11.50
CA ASP A 220 -21.34 3.79 12.23
C ASP A 220 -20.40 3.02 13.18
N GLU A 221 -20.97 2.17 14.05
CA GLU A 221 -20.21 1.37 15.02
C GLU A 221 -19.09 0.53 14.39
N ASN A 222 -19.37 -0.11 13.25
CA ASN A 222 -18.37 -0.91 12.54
C ASN A 222 -17.22 -0.03 12.03
N GLY A 223 -17.52 1.14 11.48
CA GLY A 223 -16.50 2.12 11.08
C GLY A 223 -15.61 2.56 12.25
N ILE A 224 -16.18 2.75 13.44
CA ILE A 224 -15.39 3.07 14.65
C ILE A 224 -14.52 1.89 15.08
N LEU A 225 -15.03 0.66 15.03
CA LEU A 225 -14.25 -0.53 15.34
C LEU A 225 -13.06 -0.68 14.40
N TYR A 226 -13.28 -0.56 13.08
CA TYR A 226 -12.20 -0.62 12.10
C TYR A 226 -11.20 0.51 12.25
N LEU A 227 -11.67 1.74 12.56
CA LEU A 227 -10.78 2.86 12.83
C LEU A 227 -9.90 2.60 14.05
N LYS A 228 -10.44 2.01 15.11
CA LYS A 228 -9.69 1.67 16.32
C LYS A 228 -8.55 0.71 15.99
N ASP A 229 -8.83 -0.34 15.22
CA ASP A 229 -7.83 -1.32 14.79
C ASP A 229 -6.78 -0.69 13.87
N PHE A 230 -7.21 0.14 12.92
CA PHE A 230 -6.32 0.89 12.05
C PHE A 230 -5.39 1.83 12.81
N MET A 231 -5.91 2.63 13.75
CA MET A 231 -5.11 3.57 14.53
C MET A 231 -4.09 2.86 15.41
N LYS A 232 -4.47 1.71 15.99
CA LYS A 232 -3.55 0.86 16.77
C LYS A 232 -2.40 0.34 15.92
N ASP A 233 -2.68 -0.07 14.69
CA ASP A 233 -1.65 -0.56 13.77
C ASP A 233 -0.77 0.59 13.26
N TYR A 234 -1.39 1.69 12.83
CA TYR A 234 -0.72 2.89 12.34
C TYR A 234 0.25 3.49 13.38
N SER A 235 -0.10 3.48 14.67
CA SER A 235 0.79 3.99 15.73
C SER A 235 2.08 3.20 15.90
N ASN A 236 2.14 1.96 15.38
CA ASN A 236 3.34 1.12 15.46
C ASN A 236 4.26 1.29 14.25
N LEU A 237 3.87 2.07 13.24
CA LEU A 237 4.67 2.29 12.05
C LEU A 237 5.88 3.17 12.34
N VAL A 238 7.03 2.80 11.80
CA VAL A 238 8.25 3.61 11.84
C VAL A 238 8.17 4.65 10.73
N ASN A 239 8.25 5.94 11.08
CA ASN A 239 8.15 7.08 10.14
C ASN A 239 6.89 7.04 9.25
N PRO A 240 5.68 7.06 9.83
CA PRO A 240 4.45 6.94 9.05
C PRO A 240 4.23 8.15 8.12
N PRO A 241 3.55 7.98 6.97
CA PRO A 241 3.06 9.11 6.16
C PRO A 241 2.10 10.00 6.97
N ASN A 242 1.95 11.28 6.61
CA ASN A 242 0.99 12.15 7.30
C ASN A 242 -0.44 11.60 7.19
N LEU A 243 -1.20 11.58 8.29
CA LEU A 243 -2.53 10.99 8.31
C LEU A 243 -3.63 12.05 8.44
N ILE A 244 -4.63 11.95 7.57
CA ILE A 244 -5.91 12.64 7.70
C ILE A 244 -7.01 11.59 7.89
N CYS A 245 -7.74 11.67 8.99
CA CYS A 245 -8.88 10.81 9.25
C CYS A 245 -10.19 11.51 8.87
N ILE A 246 -11.02 10.83 8.09
CA ILE A 246 -12.32 11.31 7.64
C ILE A 246 -13.42 10.42 8.22
N LEU A 247 -14.32 11.01 9.01
CA LEU A 247 -15.59 10.41 9.38
C LEU A 247 -16.64 10.77 8.32
N ASN A 248 -16.95 9.83 7.44
CA ASN A 248 -17.84 10.06 6.31
C ASN A 248 -19.27 9.63 6.57
N GLN A 249 -20.21 10.25 5.85
CA GLN A 249 -21.65 10.02 5.97
C GLN A 249 -22.19 10.34 7.37
N GLN A 250 -21.61 11.36 8.01
CA GLN A 250 -22.01 11.78 9.35
C GLN A 250 -23.50 12.14 9.39
N LYS A 251 -24.19 11.56 10.37
CA LYS A 251 -25.56 11.92 10.76
C LYS A 251 -25.52 12.86 11.97
N PHE A 252 -26.46 13.79 12.06
CA PHE A 252 -26.55 14.76 13.14
C PHE A 252 -27.63 14.40 14.17
N ASP A 253 -27.92 13.10 14.33
CA ASP A 253 -28.81 12.55 15.36
C ASP A 253 -28.04 12.19 16.64
N ARG A 254 -28.76 11.79 17.69
CA ARG A 254 -28.17 11.42 18.99
C ARG A 254 -27.14 10.29 18.85
N TYR A 255 -27.41 9.33 17.97
CA TYR A 255 -26.50 8.23 17.68
C TYR A 255 -25.24 8.72 16.97
N GLY A 256 -25.39 9.54 15.94
CA GLY A 256 -24.28 10.16 15.21
C GLY A 256 -23.37 11.00 16.10
N GLN A 257 -23.92 11.69 17.11
CA GLN A 257 -23.11 12.41 18.10
C GLN A 257 -22.23 11.48 18.95
N VAL A 258 -22.74 10.30 19.32
CA VAL A 258 -21.95 9.28 20.05
C VAL A 258 -20.80 8.76 19.18
N VAL A 259 -21.09 8.40 17.93
CA VAL A 259 -20.10 7.94 16.95
C VAL A 259 -19.04 9.02 16.71
N GLN A 260 -19.46 10.28 16.53
CA GLN A 260 -18.55 11.42 16.35
C GLN A 260 -17.62 11.61 17.54
N LYS A 261 -18.14 11.49 18.77
CA LYS A 261 -17.34 11.59 19.99
C LYS A 261 -16.27 10.49 20.03
N GLN A 262 -16.65 9.24 19.77
CA GLN A 262 -15.71 8.11 19.71
C GLN A 262 -14.65 8.30 18.61
N PHE A 263 -15.05 8.77 17.44
CA PHE A 263 -14.14 9.09 16.34
C PHE A 263 -13.09 10.12 16.77
N LEU A 264 -13.52 11.24 17.35
CA LEU A 264 -12.62 12.30 17.83
C LEU A 264 -11.70 11.82 18.95
N GLU A 265 -12.18 10.90 19.80
CA GLU A 265 -11.35 10.30 20.85
C GLU A 265 -10.22 9.43 20.28
N LEU A 266 -10.48 8.67 19.23
CA LEU A 266 -9.50 7.80 18.56
C LEU A 266 -8.48 8.56 17.71
N THR A 267 -8.81 9.78 17.27
CA THR A 267 -8.06 10.51 16.24
C THR A 267 -7.45 11.82 16.74
N LYS A 268 -7.30 11.97 18.06
CA LYS A 268 -6.74 13.19 18.69
C LYS A 268 -5.35 13.59 18.18
N SER A 269 -4.57 12.63 17.68
CA SER A 269 -3.19 12.82 17.22
C SER A 269 -3.06 13.16 15.74
N CYS A 270 -4.14 13.20 14.96
CA CYS A 270 -4.10 13.46 13.52
C CYS A 270 -5.13 14.50 13.09
N LEU A 271 -5.02 14.98 11.84
CA LEU A 271 -6.03 15.87 11.30
C LEU A 271 -7.34 15.11 11.12
N THR A 272 -8.42 15.69 11.61
CA THR A 272 -9.76 15.10 11.52
C THR A 272 -10.70 15.96 10.70
N VAL A 273 -11.51 15.28 9.88
CA VAL A 273 -12.55 15.89 9.06
C VAL A 273 -13.84 15.07 9.20
N GLN A 274 -14.95 15.76 9.36
CA GLN A 274 -16.27 15.14 9.45
C GLN A 274 -17.05 15.54 8.22
N MET A 275 -17.38 14.56 7.38
CA MET A 275 -18.08 14.77 6.13
C MET A 275 -19.56 14.46 6.34
N PRO A 276 -20.47 15.45 6.19
CA PRO A 276 -21.89 15.21 6.31
C PRO A 276 -22.37 14.29 5.18
N TYR A 277 -23.43 13.52 5.44
CA TYR A 277 -24.10 12.79 4.37
C TYR A 277 -24.71 13.78 3.35
N ASP A 278 -24.19 13.77 2.12
CA ASP A 278 -24.68 14.62 1.03
C ASP A 278 -25.05 13.76 -0.19
N ILE A 279 -26.35 13.57 -0.42
CA ILE A 279 -26.87 12.80 -1.55
C ILE A 279 -26.53 13.43 -2.90
N ARG A 280 -26.23 14.74 -2.94
CA ARG A 280 -25.86 15.46 -4.16
C ARG A 280 -24.39 15.21 -4.52
N ALA A 281 -23.53 15.02 -3.53
CA ALA A 281 -22.12 14.66 -3.77
C ALA A 281 -21.98 13.30 -4.50
N ILE A 282 -22.92 12.38 -4.24
CA ILE A 282 -23.02 11.09 -4.95
C ILE A 282 -23.46 11.30 -6.41
N ARG A 283 -24.43 12.19 -6.65
CA ARG A 283 -24.95 12.48 -8.00
C ARG A 283 -24.00 13.32 -8.86
N ALA A 284 -23.17 14.16 -8.23
CA ALA A 284 -22.16 14.97 -8.92
C ALA A 284 -21.04 14.11 -9.52
N ALA A 285 -20.80 12.91 -8.99
CA ALA A 285 -19.79 11.99 -9.53
C ALA A 285 -20.22 11.33 -10.86
N THR A 286 -21.53 11.31 -11.18
CA THR A 286 -22.10 10.59 -12.33
C THR A 286 -22.61 11.50 -13.45
N LEU A 287 -22.66 12.81 -13.24
CA LEU A 287 -23.18 13.77 -14.21
C LEU A 287 -22.09 14.76 -14.63
N PRO A 288 -22.05 15.19 -15.92
CA PRO A 288 -21.15 16.25 -16.34
C PRO A 288 -21.44 17.53 -15.53
N PRO A 289 -20.41 18.28 -15.12
CA PRO A 289 -20.59 19.44 -14.27
C PRO A 289 -21.50 20.46 -14.96
N LYS A 290 -22.65 20.79 -14.36
CA LYS A 290 -23.48 21.88 -14.86
C LYS A 290 -22.79 23.20 -14.53
N LYS A 291 -22.92 24.18 -15.44
CA LYS A 291 -22.32 25.53 -15.37
C LYS A 291 -22.55 26.28 -14.04
N TYR A 292 -23.51 25.83 -13.22
CA TYR A 292 -23.92 26.46 -11.96
C TYR A 292 -23.65 25.63 -10.69
N ASP A 293 -23.15 24.39 -10.80
CA ASP A 293 -22.87 23.55 -9.62
C ASP A 293 -21.58 23.99 -8.89
N LEU A 294 -20.65 24.62 -9.60
CA LEU A 294 -19.42 25.20 -9.03
C LEU A 294 -19.70 26.34 -8.02
N TRP A 295 -20.86 27.00 -8.11
CA TRP A 295 -21.17 28.23 -7.36
C TRP A 295 -21.96 27.99 -6.07
N ARG A 296 -22.27 26.73 -5.72
CA ARG A 296 -23.01 26.41 -4.49
C ARG A 296 -22.10 25.68 -3.51
N SER A 297 -21.46 26.45 -2.63
CA SER A 297 -20.68 25.92 -1.52
C SER A 297 -21.56 25.10 -0.57
N THR A 298 -21.54 23.77 -0.70
CA THR A 298 -22.15 22.85 0.25
C THR A 298 -21.20 22.61 1.44
N ALA A 299 -21.73 22.17 2.57
CA ALA A 299 -20.91 21.75 3.71
C ALA A 299 -19.87 20.69 3.27
N PHE A 300 -20.24 19.77 2.37
CA PHE A 300 -19.33 18.81 1.76
C PHE A 300 -18.18 19.51 1.01
N SER A 301 -18.48 20.44 0.10
CA SER A 301 -17.43 21.16 -0.68
C SER A 301 -16.47 21.96 0.20
N LYS A 302 -16.95 22.54 1.31
CA LYS A 302 -16.12 23.25 2.29
C LYS A 302 -15.13 22.32 2.98
N GLN A 303 -15.58 21.12 3.33
CA GLN A 303 -14.69 20.12 3.93
C GLN A 303 -13.68 19.55 2.92
N ILE A 304 -14.07 19.36 1.65
CA ILE A 304 -13.12 19.03 0.58
C ILE A 304 -12.05 20.11 0.44
N ALA A 305 -12.43 21.39 0.45
CA ALA A 305 -11.47 22.49 0.41
C ALA A 305 -10.53 22.48 1.63
N LYS A 306 -11.06 22.22 2.84
CA LYS A 306 -10.24 22.07 4.06
C LYS A 306 -9.20 20.95 3.93
N ILE A 307 -9.59 19.79 3.37
CA ILE A 307 -8.68 18.68 3.09
C ILE A 307 -7.63 19.13 2.07
N GLY A 308 -8.06 19.81 1.01
CA GLY A 308 -7.21 20.32 -0.06
C GLY A 308 -6.10 21.26 0.44
N GLU A 309 -6.44 22.23 1.28
CA GLU A 309 -5.44 23.17 1.84
C GLU A 309 -4.39 22.47 2.71
N TYR A 310 -4.75 21.39 3.40
CA TYR A 310 -3.77 20.63 4.19
C TYR A 310 -2.87 19.73 3.33
N LEU A 311 -3.37 19.28 2.19
CA LEU A 311 -2.63 18.45 1.23
C LEU A 311 -1.81 19.27 0.21
N LYS A 312 -1.82 20.61 0.33
CA LYS A 312 -1.07 21.48 -0.58
C LYS A 312 0.42 21.47 -0.30
#